data_AF-A0A954BXC5-F1
#
_entry.id   AF-A0A954BXC5-F1
#
_cell.length_a   1.000
_cell.length_b   1.000
_cell.length_c   1.000
_cell.angle_alpha   90.00
_cell.angle_beta   90.00
_cell.angle_gamma   90.00
#
_symmetry.space_group_name_H-M   'P 1'
#
loop_
_entity.id
_entity.type
_entity.pdbx_description
1 polymer ?
#
loop_
_entity_poly.entity_id
_entity_poly.type
_entity_poly.pdbx_seq_one_letter_code
_entity_poly.pdbx_strand_id
1 'polypeptide(L)'
;MALTTMTRGRKPRTRKQIFDVITVAQQLYLETGGADIDHQIKAAKRQLERCERYANHPPLGEQAKALNLVNAALRELRTAEQMREKKLAHCNKLIEEAQQAEIEQEPEPAKREVSGQNTPQHPPQPARTAQSPEKRHDQSGS
;
A
#
# COMPACT_ATOMS: atom_id res chain seq x y z
N MET A 1 18.26 0.42 37.89
CA MET A 1 17.81 -0.42 36.75
C MET A 1 16.82 0.39 35.94
N ALA A 2 17.19 0.81 34.72
CA ALA A 2 16.31 1.58 33.84
C ALA A 2 15.85 0.67 32.70
N LEU A 3 14.55 0.35 32.64
CA LEU A 3 13.93 -0.32 31.50
C LEU A 3 13.82 0.69 30.36
N THR A 4 14.65 0.55 29.34
CA THR A 4 14.45 1.24 28.06
C THR A 4 13.41 0.45 27.25
N THR A 5 12.17 0.91 27.27
CA THR A 5 11.12 0.45 26.35
C THR A 5 11.51 0.84 24.94
N MET A 6 12.03 -0.11 24.16
CA MET A 6 12.23 0.07 22.73
C MET A 6 10.86 0.12 22.03
N THR A 7 10.39 1.33 21.75
CA THR A 7 9.35 1.54 20.75
C THR A 7 9.93 1.14 19.40
N ARG A 8 9.47 0.01 18.85
CA ARG A 8 9.82 -0.45 17.49
C ARG A 8 9.51 0.68 16.49
N GLY A 9 10.55 1.42 16.12
CA GLY A 9 10.47 2.46 15.11
C GLY A 9 10.15 1.84 13.76
N ARG A 10 8.95 2.10 13.23
CA ARG A 10 8.66 1.83 11.82
C ARG A 10 9.65 2.65 10.99
N LYS A 11 10.47 1.99 10.16
CA LYS A 11 11.40 2.66 9.25
C LYS A 11 10.61 3.66 8.37
N PRO A 12 11.15 4.85 8.07
CA PRO A 12 10.49 5.80 7.18
C PRO A 12 10.28 5.15 5.81
N ARG A 13 9.05 5.22 5.28
CA ARG A 13 8.71 4.72 3.95
C ARG A 13 9.44 5.54 2.89
N THR A 14 9.93 4.89 1.84
CA THR A 14 10.51 5.61 0.69
C THR A 14 9.42 6.36 -0.08
N ARG A 15 9.79 7.43 -0.81
CA ARG A 15 8.85 8.21 -1.64
C ARG A 15 8.06 7.33 -2.61
N LYS A 16 8.70 6.29 -3.17
CA LYS A 16 8.07 5.31 -4.05
C LYS A 16 6.99 4.51 -3.31
N GLN A 17 7.32 3.96 -2.14
CA GLN A 17 6.36 3.22 -1.31
C GLN A 17 5.16 4.09 -0.88
N ILE A 18 5.38 5.38 -0.59
CA ILE A 18 4.27 6.31 -0.29
C ILE A 18 3.36 6.48 -1.51
N PHE A 19 3.94 6.65 -2.69
CA PHE A 19 3.18 6.81 -3.94
C PHE A 19 2.36 5.57 -4.29
N ASP A 20 2.94 4.38 -4.13
CA ASP A 20 2.27 3.10 -4.38
C ASP A 20 1.06 2.92 -3.44
N VAL A 21 1.22 3.22 -2.15
CA VAL A 21 0.12 3.16 -1.18
C VAL A 21 -1.00 4.14 -1.51
N ILE A 22 -0.67 5.37 -1.91
CA ILE A 22 -1.67 6.37 -2.32
C ILE A 22 -2.44 5.89 -3.56
N THR A 23 -1.72 5.31 -4.53
CA THR A 23 -2.31 4.83 -5.78
C THR A 23 -3.27 3.67 -5.52
N VAL A 24 -2.87 2.69 -4.70
CA VAL A 24 -3.73 1.57 -4.31
C VAL A 24 -4.94 2.06 -3.52
N ALA A 25 -4.76 3.01 -2.59
CA ALA A 25 -5.87 3.59 -1.84
C ALA A 25 -6.89 4.31 -2.73
N GLN A 26 -6.43 5.07 -3.73
CA GLN A 26 -7.29 5.71 -4.73
C GLN A 26 -8.03 4.68 -5.56
N GLN A 27 -7.35 3.64 -6.03
CA GLN A 27 -7.94 2.59 -6.85
C GLN A 27 -9.05 1.86 -6.08
N LEU A 28 -8.78 1.45 -4.84
CA LEU A 28 -9.78 0.82 -3.96
C LEU A 28 -10.97 1.75 -3.69
N TYR A 29 -10.73 3.04 -3.49
CA TYR A 29 -11.82 4.00 -3.30
C TYR A 29 -12.71 4.11 -4.55
N LEU A 30 -12.12 4.12 -5.75
CA LEU A 30 -12.86 4.14 -7.01
C LEU A 30 -13.64 2.84 -7.25
N GLU A 31 -12.98 1.69 -7.14
CA GLU A 31 -13.57 0.36 -7.38
C GLU A 31 -14.73 0.07 -6.45
N THR A 32 -14.65 0.57 -5.23
CA THR A 32 -15.67 0.35 -4.24
C THR A 32 -16.81 1.38 -4.35
N GLY A 33 -16.82 2.27 -5.35
CA GLY A 33 -17.91 3.21 -5.64
C GLY A 33 -17.80 4.55 -4.90
N GLY A 34 -16.62 4.91 -4.41
CA GLY A 34 -16.38 6.20 -3.74
C GLY A 34 -16.63 7.41 -4.66
N ALA A 35 -16.36 7.29 -5.95
CA ALA A 35 -16.63 8.34 -6.94
C ALA A 35 -18.12 8.67 -7.06
N ASP A 36 -18.99 7.66 -6.99
CA ASP A 36 -20.44 7.85 -7.03
C ASP A 36 -20.95 8.54 -5.77
N ILE A 37 -20.37 8.21 -4.61
CA ILE A 37 -20.69 8.87 -3.34
C ILE A 37 -20.27 10.34 -3.36
N ASP A 38 -19.07 10.65 -3.88
CA ASP A 38 -18.63 12.05 -4.04
C ASP A 38 -19.54 12.82 -5.01
N HIS A 39 -20.02 12.16 -6.07
CA HIS A 39 -21.01 12.75 -6.97
C HIS A 39 -22.34 13.04 -6.25
N GLN A 40 -22.84 12.09 -5.46
CA GLN A 40 -24.05 12.26 -4.65
C GLN A 40 -23.91 13.40 -3.64
N ILE A 41 -22.76 13.52 -2.95
CA ILE A 41 -22.49 14.64 -2.04
C ILE A 41 -22.51 15.97 -2.79
N LYS A 42 -21.88 16.04 -3.97
CA LYS A 42 -21.89 17.25 -4.79
C LYS A 42 -23.31 17.63 -5.23
N ALA A 43 -24.13 16.64 -5.60
CA ALA A 43 -25.53 16.85 -5.95
C ALA A 43 -26.36 17.33 -4.74
N ALA A 44 -26.19 16.70 -3.57
CA ALA A 44 -26.87 17.06 -2.33
C ALA A 44 -26.51 18.48 -1.86
N LYS A 45 -25.23 18.88 -1.95
CA LYS A 45 -24.79 20.26 -1.66
C LYS A 45 -25.46 21.29 -2.57
N ARG A 46 -25.53 21.02 -3.88
CA ARG A 46 -26.23 21.88 -4.83
C ARG A 46 -27.73 21.96 -4.53
N GLN A 47 -28.34 20.86 -4.11
CA GLN A 47 -29.75 20.84 -3.74
C GLN A 47 -30.00 21.65 -2.47
N LEU A 48 -29.12 21.52 -1.46
CA LEU A 48 -29.17 22.32 -0.25
C LEU A 48 -29.09 23.81 -0.56
N GLU A 49 -28.13 24.23 -1.38
CA GLU A 49 -27.96 25.63 -1.79
C GLU A 49 -29.23 26.18 -2.48
N ARG A 50 -29.89 25.36 -3.32
CA ARG A 50 -31.18 25.75 -3.94
C ARG A 50 -32.28 25.90 -2.91
N CYS A 51 -32.39 24.96 -1.97
CA CYS A 51 -33.39 25.02 -0.89
C CYS A 51 -33.16 26.23 0.03
N GLU A 52 -31.91 26.56 0.36
CA GLU A 52 -31.55 27.73 1.17
C GLU A 52 -31.90 29.04 0.46
N ARG A 53 -31.60 29.15 -0.85
CA ARG A 53 -32.01 30.31 -1.65
C ARG A 53 -33.52 30.49 -1.68
N TYR A 54 -34.27 29.39 -1.82
CA TYR A 54 -35.73 29.40 -1.73
C TYR A 54 -36.21 29.86 -0.33
N ALA A 55 -35.58 29.37 0.73
CA ALA A 55 -35.92 29.71 2.10
C ALA A 55 -35.58 31.15 2.52
N ASN A 56 -34.69 31.83 1.79
CA ASN A 56 -34.42 33.26 2.00
C ASN A 56 -35.55 34.17 1.49
N HIS A 57 -36.29 33.73 0.48
CA HIS A 57 -37.41 34.48 -0.10
C HIS A 57 -38.62 33.57 -0.34
N PRO A 58 -39.19 32.96 0.72
CA PRO A 58 -40.33 32.07 0.55
C PRO A 58 -41.57 32.90 0.22
N PRO A 59 -42.45 32.41 -0.67
CA PRO A 59 -43.77 32.99 -0.85
C PRO A 59 -44.51 33.10 0.48
N LEU A 60 -45.39 34.10 0.60
CA LEU A 60 -46.25 34.27 1.77
C LEU A 60 -47.06 33.00 2.04
N GLY A 61 -46.93 32.43 3.25
CA GLY A 61 -47.61 31.20 3.65
C GLY A 61 -46.83 29.92 3.34
N GLU A 62 -45.69 29.98 2.64
CA GLU A 62 -44.87 28.82 2.29
C GLU A 62 -43.61 28.66 3.17
N GLN A 63 -43.47 29.42 4.25
CA GLN A 63 -42.30 29.37 5.13
C GLN A 63 -42.05 27.96 5.70
N ALA A 64 -43.11 27.28 6.12
CA ALA A 64 -43.01 25.91 6.64
C ALA A 64 -42.54 24.91 5.58
N LYS A 65 -43.00 25.08 4.33
CA LYS A 65 -42.57 24.25 3.20
C LYS A 65 -41.11 24.51 2.84
N ALA A 66 -40.67 25.77 2.85
CA ALA A 66 -39.28 26.13 2.63
C ALA A 66 -38.34 25.50 3.68
N LEU A 67 -38.70 25.59 4.96
CA LEU A 67 -37.94 24.96 6.05
C LEU A 67 -37.88 23.43 5.89
N ASN A 68 -38.99 22.79 5.50
CA ASN A 68 -39.02 21.35 5.25
C ASN A 68 -38.10 20.93 4.10
N LEU A 69 -38.03 21.71 3.03
CA LEU A 69 -37.13 21.44 1.89
C LEU A 69 -35.66 21.55 2.29
N VAL A 70 -35.29 22.54 3.11
CA VAL A 70 -33.93 22.67 3.66
C VAL A 70 -33.60 21.48 4.56
N ASN A 71 -34.51 21.11 5.47
CA ASN A 71 -34.31 19.97 6.37
C ASN A 71 -34.18 18.64 5.61
N ALA A 72 -34.94 18.44 4.53
CA ALA A 72 -34.83 17.27 3.68
C ALA A 72 -33.45 17.21 2.98
N ALA A 73 -33.02 18.32 2.37
CA ALA A 73 -31.72 18.42 1.71
C ALA A 73 -30.55 18.21 2.68
N LEU A 74 -30.65 18.73 3.91
CA LEU A 74 -29.65 18.48 4.97
C LEU A 74 -29.56 17.00 5.36
N ARG A 75 -30.70 16.30 5.43
CA ARG A 75 -30.71 14.86 5.72
C ARG A 75 -30.03 14.07 4.61
N GLU A 76 -30.37 14.36 3.36
CA GLU A 76 -29.74 13.71 2.18
C GLU A 76 -28.23 13.93 2.17
N LEU A 77 -27.77 15.16 2.41
CA LEU A 77 -26.34 15.47 2.49
C LEU A 77 -25.66 14.69 3.63
N ARG A 78 -26.24 14.67 4.82
CA ARG A 78 -25.70 13.93 5.97
C ARG A 78 -25.61 12.43 5.67
N THR A 79 -26.63 11.85 5.03
CA THR A 79 -26.61 10.43 4.65
C THR A 79 -25.49 10.15 3.64
N ALA A 80 -25.31 11.00 2.64
CA ALA A 80 -24.24 10.86 1.66
C ALA A 80 -22.84 10.97 2.31
N GLU A 81 -22.66 11.91 3.25
CA GLU A 81 -21.41 12.07 4.01
C GLU A 81 -21.11 10.87 4.90
N GLN A 82 -22.12 10.30 5.58
CA GLN A 82 -21.97 9.07 6.36
C GLN A 82 -21.59 7.87 5.48
N MET A 83 -22.15 7.76 4.27
CA MET A 83 -21.75 6.71 3.33
C MET A 83 -20.29 6.85 2.92
N ARG A 84 -19.82 8.09 2.67
CA ARG A 84 -18.43 8.37 2.35
C ARG A 84 -17.48 7.96 3.48
N GLU A 85 -17.83 8.31 4.72
CA GLU A 85 -17.04 7.95 5.89
C GLU A 85 -16.91 6.42 6.05
N LYS A 86 -18.03 5.70 5.96
CA LYS A 86 -18.03 4.22 5.98
C LYS A 86 -17.15 3.64 4.87
N LYS A 87 -17.18 4.27 3.69
CA LYS A 87 -16.37 3.83 2.55
C LYS A 87 -14.88 4.01 2.79
N LEU A 88 -14.48 5.17 3.31
CA LEU A 88 -13.10 5.46 3.66
C LEU A 88 -12.60 4.49 4.75
N ALA A 89 -13.42 4.22 5.78
CA ALA A 89 -13.10 3.25 6.81
C ALA A 89 -12.87 1.84 6.24
N HIS A 90 -13.73 1.40 5.31
CA HIS A 90 -13.55 0.12 4.61
C HIS A 90 -12.26 0.08 3.78
N CYS A 91 -11.96 1.14 3.03
CA CYS A 91 -10.71 1.22 2.25
C CYS A 91 -9.47 1.16 3.16
N ASN A 92 -9.50 1.86 4.29
CA ASN A 92 -8.41 1.82 5.27
C ASN A 92 -8.20 0.40 5.83
N LYS A 93 -9.29 -0.32 6.14
CA LYS A 93 -9.21 -1.72 6.59
C LYS A 93 -8.54 -2.63 5.55
N LEU A 94 -8.92 -2.50 4.28
CA LEU A 94 -8.31 -3.28 3.20
C LEU A 94 -6.81 -2.97 3.03
N ILE A 95 -6.41 -1.71 3.20
CA ILE A 95 -4.99 -1.30 3.15
C ILE A 95 -4.21 -1.91 4.32
N GLU A 96 -4.79 -1.96 5.52
CA GLU A 96 -4.18 -2.60 6.69
C GLU A 96 -4.03 -4.12 6.51
N GLU A 97 -5.07 -4.78 5.98
CA GLU A 97 -5.04 -6.21 5.67
C GLU A 97 -3.99 -6.55 4.61
N ALA A 98 -3.89 -5.76 3.54
CA ALA A 98 -2.87 -5.93 2.51
C ALA A 98 -1.44 -5.74 3.07
N GLN A 99 -1.24 -4.77 3.95
CA GLN A 99 0.06 -4.55 4.63
C GLN A 99 0.42 -5.70 5.58
N GLN A 100 -0.56 -6.33 6.23
CA GLN A 100 -0.32 -7.47 7.11
C GLN A 100 0.01 -8.75 6.31
N ALA A 101 -0.67 -8.97 5.18
CA ALA A 101 -0.41 -10.10 4.30
C ALA A 101 1.00 -10.06 3.66
N GLU A 102 1.55 -8.86 3.38
CA GLU A 102 2.95 -8.72 2.93
C GLU A 102 3.98 -9.10 4.01
N ILE A 103 3.64 -8.95 5.30
CA ILE A 103 4.55 -9.28 6.42
C ILE A 103 4.59 -10.80 6.65
N GLU A 104 3.50 -11.52 6.42
CA GLU A 104 3.45 -12.99 6.55
C GLU A 104 4.13 -13.73 5.38
N GLN A 105 4.46 -13.04 4.28
CA GLN A 105 5.18 -13.59 3.13
C GLN A 105 6.70 -13.34 3.17
N GLU A 106 7.31 -13.01 4.32
CA GLU A 106 8.77 -13.00 4.44
C GLU A 106 9.29 -14.45 4.26
N PRO A 107 10.00 -14.79 3.17
CA PRO A 107 10.50 -16.14 2.98
C PRO A 107 11.51 -16.46 4.08
N GLU A 108 11.28 -17.60 4.73
CA GLU A 108 12.17 -18.22 5.71
C GLU A 108 13.64 -18.08 5.26
N PRO A 109 14.56 -17.58 6.12
CA PRO A 109 15.92 -17.32 5.69
C PRO A 109 16.56 -18.62 5.23
N ALA A 110 16.97 -18.66 3.96
CA ALA A 110 17.77 -19.74 3.41
C ALA A 110 18.91 -20.06 4.39
N LYS A 111 18.87 -21.26 4.96
CA LYS A 111 19.90 -21.79 5.85
C LYS A 111 21.22 -21.71 5.09
N ARG A 112 22.07 -20.72 5.42
CA ARG A 112 23.49 -20.76 5.05
C ARG A 112 24.10 -21.90 5.85
N GLU A 113 24.27 -23.05 5.22
CA GLU A 113 25.20 -24.07 5.68
C GLU A 113 26.60 -23.45 5.72
N VAL A 114 27.00 -22.99 6.91
CA VAL A 114 28.39 -22.73 7.24
C VAL A 114 29.03 -24.09 7.47
N SER A 115 29.47 -24.74 6.39
CA SER A 115 30.39 -25.88 6.50
C SER A 115 31.75 -25.34 6.88
N GLY A 116 32.06 -25.42 8.18
CA GLY A 116 33.39 -25.17 8.69
C GLY A 116 34.34 -26.24 8.17
N GLN A 117 35.26 -25.85 7.29
CA GLN A 117 36.47 -26.63 7.06
C GLN A 117 37.69 -25.76 7.37
N ASN A 118 38.25 -26.11 8.52
CA ASN A 118 39.41 -25.55 9.18
C ASN A 118 40.67 -25.94 8.39
N THR A 119 41.41 -24.98 7.83
CA THR A 119 42.82 -25.19 7.42
C THR A 119 43.75 -24.91 8.60
N PRO A 120 44.82 -25.71 8.75
CA PRO A 120 46.11 -25.12 9.13
C PRO A 120 47.26 -25.49 8.17
N GLN A 121 48.25 -24.60 8.18
CA GLN A 121 49.38 -24.43 7.26
C GLN A 121 50.56 -25.40 7.45
N HIS A 122 51.40 -25.44 6.39
CA HIS A 122 52.88 -25.60 6.29
C HIS A 122 53.47 -26.92 5.68
N PRO A 123 54.54 -26.81 4.83
CA PRO A 123 55.07 -27.85 3.95
C PRO A 123 56.32 -28.57 4.54
N PRO A 124 56.82 -29.65 3.91
CA PRO A 124 57.98 -29.50 3.03
C PRO A 124 57.98 -30.44 1.80
N GLN A 125 58.76 -30.09 0.77
CA GLN A 125 59.14 -30.98 -0.33
C GLN A 125 60.05 -32.12 0.16
N PRO A 126 60.16 -33.24 -0.58
CA PRO A 126 61.35 -33.36 -1.45
C PRO A 126 61.09 -33.99 -2.83
N ALA A 127 62.08 -33.77 -3.68
CA ALA A 127 62.21 -34.10 -5.09
C ALA A 127 62.03 -35.58 -5.47
N ARG A 128 61.59 -35.81 -6.72
CA ARG A 128 62.27 -36.71 -7.66
C ARG A 128 61.83 -36.48 -9.12
N THR A 129 62.86 -36.29 -9.93
CA THR A 129 62.97 -36.25 -11.38
C THR A 129 62.44 -37.51 -12.08
N ALA A 130 61.80 -37.35 -13.24
CA ALA A 130 62.00 -38.12 -14.49
C ALA A 130 60.83 -37.83 -15.46
N GLN A 131 61.10 -37.09 -16.55
CA GLN A 131 61.30 -37.60 -17.91
C GLN A 131 60.03 -37.55 -18.77
N SER A 132 60.04 -36.64 -19.75
CA SER A 132 59.33 -36.82 -21.03
C SER A 132 59.82 -38.10 -21.72
N PRO A 133 59.04 -38.68 -22.64
CA PRO A 133 59.28 -38.29 -24.03
C PRO A 133 58.03 -38.19 -24.92
N GLU A 134 58.29 -37.49 -26.02
CA GLU A 134 57.59 -37.35 -27.30
C GLU A 134 56.60 -38.44 -27.71
N LYS A 135 55.54 -38.02 -28.42
CA LYS A 135 55.28 -38.51 -29.78
C LYS A 135 54.44 -37.52 -30.60
N ARG A 136 54.97 -37.20 -31.78
CA ARG A 136 54.36 -36.44 -32.88
C ARG A 136 53.47 -37.36 -33.73
N HIS A 137 52.34 -36.84 -34.21
CA HIS A 137 51.82 -37.03 -35.58
C HIS A 137 50.57 -36.14 -35.72
N ASP A 138 50.58 -35.04 -36.47
CA ASP A 138 50.55 -34.87 -37.93
C ASP A 138 49.15 -35.10 -38.53
N GLN A 139 48.81 -34.19 -39.45
CA GLN A 139 47.68 -34.16 -40.40
C GLN A 139 46.31 -33.73 -39.87
N SER A 140 45.45 -33.02 -40.60
CA SER A 140 45.51 -32.13 -41.78
C SER A 140 44.05 -31.91 -42.18
N GLY A 141 43.65 -30.67 -42.45
CA GLY A 141 42.46 -30.32 -43.26
C GLY A 141 41.10 -30.48 -42.54
N SER A 142 40.09 -29.64 -42.78
CA SER A 142 39.90 -28.53 -43.71
C SER A 142 39.01 -27.48 -43.07
#